data_AF-A0A7J7N7R1-F1
#
_entry.id   AF-A0A7J7N7R1-F1
#
_cell.length_a   1.000
_cell.length_b   1.000
_cell.length_c   1.000
_cell.angle_alpha   90.00
_cell.angle_beta   90.00
_cell.angle_gamma   90.00
#
_symmetry.space_group_name_H-M   'P 1'
#
loop_
_entity.id
_entity.type
_entity.pdbx_description
1 polymer ?
#
loop_
_entity_poly.entity_id
_entity_poly.type
_entity_poly.pdbx_seq_one_letter_code
_entity_poly.pdbx_strand_id
1 'polypeptide(L)'
;MEKTPIQFFISLLIVLGRVVICYEEISRSDFPDGFFFGTSTSAYQIEGAVSEDGKGVNNWDVFSHIQGNIASGDDGDVADNHYHVYKDDVEMMHSVGVNSYRFSISWARILPRGRLGDINPYGIAFYNNLIDYLLLKGIAPFATLSHFDIPQELEERYGSWLSPLIQ
;
A
#
# COMPACT_ATOMS: atom_id res chain seq x y z
N MET A 1 29.23 50.29 -20.40
CA MET A 1 30.54 49.62 -20.58
C MET A 1 30.26 48.16 -20.83
N GLU A 2 30.37 47.72 -22.07
CA GLU A 2 30.14 46.33 -22.47
C GLU A 2 31.21 45.43 -21.87
N LYS A 3 30.78 44.34 -21.23
CA LYS A 3 31.71 43.33 -20.69
C LYS A 3 32.37 42.61 -21.86
N THR A 4 33.68 42.41 -21.77
CA THR A 4 34.41 41.66 -22.82
C THR A 4 33.92 40.22 -22.89
N PRO A 5 34.03 39.53 -24.04
CA PRO A 5 33.61 38.13 -24.19
C PRO A 5 34.19 37.20 -23.11
N ILE A 6 35.41 37.50 -22.66
CA ILE A 6 36.11 36.79 -21.59
C ILE A 6 35.43 36.98 -20.23
N GLN A 7 34.97 38.20 -19.90
CA GLN A 7 34.21 38.44 -18.67
C GLN A 7 32.85 37.75 -18.66
N PHE A 8 32.23 37.58 -19.84
CA PHE A 8 30.99 36.83 -19.97
C PHE A 8 31.21 35.33 -19.76
N PHE A 9 32.27 34.77 -20.34
CA PHE A 9 32.69 33.37 -20.15
C PHE A 9 33.07 33.05 -18.71
N ILE A 10 33.83 33.92 -18.05
CA ILE A 10 34.21 33.76 -16.62
C ILE A 10 32.97 33.85 -15.72
N SER A 11 32.03 34.75 -16.01
CA SER A 11 30.77 34.84 -15.26
C SER A 11 29.90 33.59 -15.46
N LEU A 12 29.85 33.04 -16.67
CA LEU A 12 29.13 31.81 -16.99
C LEU A 12 29.76 30.58 -16.30
N LEU A 13 31.09 30.50 -16.23
CA LEU A 13 31.82 29.46 -15.49
C LEU A 13 31.62 29.56 -13.97
N ILE A 14 31.51 30.76 -13.40
CA ILE A 14 31.20 30.96 -11.97
C ILE A 14 29.74 30.61 -11.66
N VAL A 15 28.81 30.91 -12.57
CA VAL A 15 27.39 30.52 -12.43
C VAL A 15 27.22 29.01 -12.60
N LEU A 16 27.92 28.38 -13.55
CA LEU A 16 27.96 26.91 -13.71
C LEU A 16 28.66 26.22 -12.53
N GLY A 17 29.73 26.81 -11.99
CA GLY A 17 30.45 26.32 -10.80
C GLY A 17 29.73 26.56 -9.47
N ARG A 18 28.71 27.43 -9.44
CA ARG A 18 27.79 27.58 -8.28
C ARG A 18 26.63 26.60 -8.33
N VAL A 19 26.37 25.96 -9.46
CA VAL A 19 25.56 24.75 -9.55
C VAL A 19 26.46 23.53 -9.33
N VAL A 20 27.36 23.60 -8.34
CA VAL A 20 27.69 22.41 -7.57
C VAL A 20 26.43 22.12 -6.78
N ILE A 21 25.56 21.29 -7.36
CA ILE A 21 24.52 20.64 -6.60
C ILE A 21 25.29 19.85 -5.54
N CYS A 22 25.36 20.38 -4.32
CA CYS A 22 25.66 19.56 -3.16
C CYS A 22 24.48 18.60 -3.05
N TYR A 23 24.57 17.46 -3.73
CA TYR A 23 23.79 16.30 -3.37
C TYR A 23 24.32 15.89 -2.00
N GLU A 24 23.66 16.34 -0.94
CA GLU A 24 23.76 15.61 0.31
C GLU A 24 23.06 14.27 0.06
N GLU A 25 23.86 13.23 -0.21
CA GLU A 25 23.34 11.87 -0.27
C GLU A 25 22.84 11.49 1.11
N ILE A 26 21.52 11.32 1.24
CA ILE A 26 20.90 10.82 2.47
C ILE A 26 21.32 9.36 2.65
N SER A 27 21.87 9.06 3.81
CA SER A 27 22.37 7.75 4.19
C SER A 27 21.60 7.19 5.39
N ARG A 28 21.68 5.88 5.61
CA ARG A 28 21.06 5.25 6.80
C ARG A 28 21.65 5.75 8.12
N SER A 29 22.92 6.18 8.11
CA SER A 29 23.61 6.72 9.29
C SER A 29 23.08 8.09 9.74
N ASP A 30 22.29 8.77 8.90
CA ASP A 30 21.67 10.05 9.26
C ASP A 30 20.44 9.87 10.19
N PHE A 31 20.02 8.62 10.44
CA PHE A 31 18.87 8.26 11.26
C PHE A 31 19.31 7.43 12.47
N PRO A 32 18.51 7.40 13.56
CA PRO A 32 18.81 6.57 14.72
C PRO A 32 18.96 5.08 14.37
N ASP A 33 19.76 4.37 15.14
CA ASP A 33 19.88 2.92 15.00
C ASP A 33 18.52 2.24 15.10
N GLY A 34 18.24 1.33 14.16
CA GLY A 34 16.95 0.64 14.07
C GLY A 34 15.82 1.44 13.44
N PHE A 35 16.09 2.59 12.82
CA PHE A 35 15.06 3.35 12.09
C PHE A 35 14.43 2.52 10.95
N PHE A 36 13.10 2.56 10.88
CA PHE A 36 12.35 1.85 9.84
C PHE A 36 12.20 2.70 8.58
N PHE A 37 12.60 2.13 7.45
CA PHE A 37 12.28 2.59 6.11
C PHE A 37 11.43 1.53 5.44
N GLY A 38 10.20 1.89 5.06
CA GLY A 38 9.24 0.92 4.56
C GLY A 38 8.37 1.46 3.44
N THR A 39 7.61 0.54 2.86
CA THR A 39 6.54 0.84 1.90
C THR A 39 5.18 0.63 2.56
N SER A 40 4.11 1.10 1.93
CA SER A 40 2.76 0.97 2.47
C SER A 40 1.73 0.74 1.37
N THR A 41 0.76 -0.12 1.64
CA THR A 41 -0.35 -0.46 0.73
C THR A 41 -1.67 -0.58 1.51
N SER A 42 -2.74 -0.93 0.80
CA SER A 42 -4.00 -1.38 1.38
C SER A 42 -4.57 -2.55 0.60
N ALA A 43 -5.36 -3.39 1.27
CA ALA A 43 -5.88 -4.63 0.74
C ALA A 43 -6.64 -4.43 -0.58
N TYR A 44 -7.66 -3.56 -0.59
CA TYR A 44 -8.47 -3.33 -1.79
C TYR A 44 -7.66 -2.77 -2.97
N GLN A 45 -6.61 -1.99 -2.69
CA GLN A 45 -5.81 -1.38 -3.74
C GLN A 45 -4.89 -2.36 -4.48
N ILE A 46 -4.48 -3.47 -3.85
CA ILE A 46 -3.44 -4.35 -4.41
C ILE A 46 -3.83 -5.83 -4.49
N GLU A 47 -4.71 -6.33 -3.62
CA GLU A 47 -4.90 -7.78 -3.46
C GLU A 47 -5.60 -8.41 -4.66
N GLY A 48 -6.70 -7.82 -5.12
CA GLY A 48 -7.60 -8.48 -6.05
C GLY A 48 -8.25 -9.73 -5.47
N ALA A 49 -8.50 -10.71 -6.36
CA ALA A 49 -9.12 -11.99 -6.01
C ALA A 49 -10.46 -11.78 -5.28
N VAL A 50 -11.30 -10.91 -5.85
CA VAL A 50 -12.51 -10.35 -5.21
C VAL A 50 -13.52 -11.40 -4.74
N SER A 51 -13.58 -12.55 -5.43
CA SER A 51 -14.55 -13.63 -5.20
C SER A 51 -13.88 -15.00 -4.95
N GLU A 52 -12.57 -15.01 -4.71
CA GLU A 52 -11.82 -16.24 -4.48
C GLU A 52 -11.79 -16.64 -3.00
N ASP A 53 -11.66 -17.94 -2.77
CA ASP A 53 -11.39 -18.53 -1.45
C ASP A 53 -12.30 -18.02 -0.32
N GLY A 54 -13.56 -17.76 -0.66
CA GLY A 54 -14.59 -17.36 0.30
C GLY A 54 -14.52 -15.91 0.79
N LYS A 55 -13.76 -15.02 0.13
CA LYS A 55 -13.85 -13.57 0.39
C LYS A 55 -15.28 -13.08 0.19
N GLY A 56 -15.77 -12.27 1.13
CA GLY A 56 -17.03 -11.55 1.02
C GLY A 56 -16.92 -10.27 0.20
N VAL A 57 -18.06 -9.79 -0.27
CA VAL A 57 -18.18 -8.48 -0.92
C VAL A 57 -17.99 -7.38 0.13
N ASN A 58 -17.21 -6.35 -0.18
CA ASN A 58 -17.05 -5.14 0.61
C ASN A 58 -17.73 -3.93 -0.07
N ASN A 59 -17.83 -2.81 0.66
CA ASN A 59 -18.42 -1.56 0.19
C ASN A 59 -17.72 -0.98 -1.07
N TRP A 60 -16.41 -1.14 -1.20
CA TRP A 60 -15.66 -0.70 -2.38
C TRP A 60 -15.92 -1.56 -3.60
N ASP A 61 -16.06 -2.89 -3.43
CA ASP A 61 -16.47 -3.80 -4.51
C ASP A 61 -17.80 -3.31 -5.10
N VAL A 62 -18.78 -2.92 -4.28
CA VAL A 62 -20.07 -2.37 -4.77
C VAL A 62 -19.90 -0.97 -5.37
N PHE A 63 -19.16 -0.08 -4.69
CA PHE A 63 -19.03 1.31 -5.10
C PHE A 63 -18.34 1.47 -6.46
N SER A 64 -17.28 0.71 -6.75
CA SER A 64 -16.54 0.82 -8.01
C SER A 64 -17.31 0.28 -9.22
N HIS A 65 -18.20 -0.69 -9.01
CA HIS A 65 -19.04 -1.26 -10.06
C HIS A 65 -20.22 -0.36 -10.48
N ILE A 66 -20.47 0.74 -9.78
CA ILE A 66 -21.49 1.72 -10.17
C ILE A 66 -20.91 2.63 -11.26
N GLN A 67 -21.57 2.65 -12.42
CA GLN A 67 -21.14 3.45 -13.56
C GLN A 67 -20.98 4.94 -13.19
N GLY A 68 -19.79 5.49 -13.44
CA GLY A 68 -19.48 6.90 -13.21
C GLY A 68 -18.89 7.22 -11.83
N ASN A 69 -18.82 6.26 -10.90
CA ASN A 69 -18.19 6.45 -9.60
C ASN A 69 -16.65 6.48 -9.69
N ILE A 70 -16.07 5.72 -10.62
CA ILE A 70 -14.65 5.72 -10.92
C ILE A 70 -14.43 6.40 -12.27
N ALA A 71 -13.55 7.40 -12.32
CA ALA A 71 -13.35 8.23 -13.52
C ALA A 71 -12.88 7.41 -14.74
N SER A 72 -12.05 6.38 -14.53
CA SER A 72 -11.61 5.45 -15.57
C SER A 72 -12.56 4.27 -15.79
N GLY A 73 -13.50 4.04 -14.86
CA GLY A 73 -14.36 2.87 -14.85
C GLY A 73 -13.67 1.58 -14.36
N ASP A 74 -12.45 1.67 -13.82
CA ASP A 74 -11.72 0.52 -13.27
C ASP A 74 -12.26 0.11 -11.89
N ASP A 75 -11.90 -1.08 -11.44
CA ASP A 75 -12.25 -1.67 -10.15
C ASP A 75 -11.05 -2.38 -9.49
N GLY A 76 -11.27 -2.95 -8.31
CA GLY A 76 -10.26 -3.70 -7.55
C GLY A 76 -10.34 -5.21 -7.73
N ASP A 77 -11.01 -5.73 -8.77
CA ASP A 77 -11.28 -7.17 -8.87
C ASP A 77 -10.00 -8.00 -8.99
N VAL A 78 -9.06 -7.48 -9.78
CA VAL A 78 -7.71 -8.04 -9.97
C VAL A 78 -6.66 -7.18 -9.26
N ALA A 79 -6.77 -5.85 -9.32
CA ALA A 79 -5.79 -4.91 -8.79
C ALA A 79 -4.36 -5.25 -9.26
N ASP A 80 -3.37 -5.21 -8.36
CA ASP A 80 -1.99 -5.66 -8.62
C ASP A 80 -1.81 -7.18 -8.45
N ASN A 81 -2.91 -7.92 -8.25
CA ASN A 81 -2.94 -9.37 -8.08
C ASN A 81 -2.10 -9.89 -6.89
N HIS A 82 -1.87 -9.05 -5.88
CA HIS A 82 -1.01 -9.35 -4.72
C HIS A 82 -1.46 -10.61 -3.98
N TYR A 83 -2.75 -10.97 -4.01
CA TYR A 83 -3.25 -12.22 -3.43
C TYR A 83 -2.48 -13.46 -3.93
N HIS A 84 -2.11 -13.46 -5.21
CA HIS A 84 -1.37 -14.55 -5.84
C HIS A 84 0.14 -14.35 -5.87
N VAL A 85 0.59 -13.10 -6.00
CA VAL A 85 2.02 -12.78 -6.26
C VAL A 85 2.74 -12.10 -5.09
N TYR A 86 2.17 -12.10 -3.88
CA TYR A 86 2.78 -11.42 -2.72
C TYR A 86 4.24 -11.80 -2.46
N LYS A 87 4.68 -13.02 -2.82
CA LYS A 87 6.09 -13.41 -2.70
C LYS A 87 7.00 -12.55 -3.57
N ASP A 88 6.60 -12.30 -4.81
CA ASP A 88 7.36 -11.47 -5.74
C ASP A 88 7.40 -10.01 -5.25
N ASP A 89 6.28 -9.50 -4.71
CA ASP A 89 6.24 -8.16 -4.12
C ASP A 89 7.17 -8.03 -2.90
N VAL A 90 7.22 -9.07 -2.06
CA VAL A 90 8.14 -9.10 -0.92
C VAL A 90 9.60 -9.24 -1.37
N GLU A 91 9.90 -9.98 -2.44
CA GLU A 91 11.25 -9.98 -3.03
C GLU A 91 11.64 -8.59 -3.55
N MET A 92 10.72 -7.87 -4.18
CA MET A 92 10.97 -6.50 -4.62
C MET A 92 11.29 -5.59 -3.43
N MET A 93 10.49 -5.65 -2.36
CA MET A 93 10.77 -4.90 -1.13
C MET A 93 12.16 -5.23 -0.54
N HIS A 94 12.51 -6.52 -0.49
CA HIS A 94 13.81 -6.96 -0.01
C HIS A 94 14.96 -6.42 -0.89
N SER A 95 14.81 -6.45 -2.22
CA SER A 95 15.82 -5.95 -3.16
C SER A 95 16.02 -4.43 -3.12
N VAL A 96 14.95 -3.66 -2.87
CA VAL A 96 15.02 -2.20 -2.61
C VAL A 96 15.70 -1.93 -1.26
N GLY A 97 15.70 -2.90 -0.36
CA GLY A 97 16.36 -2.83 0.94
C GLY A 97 15.51 -2.14 2.01
N VAL A 98 14.18 -2.10 1.87
CA VAL A 98 13.31 -1.65 2.97
C VAL A 98 13.29 -2.69 4.10
N ASN A 99 13.05 -2.24 5.33
CA ASN A 99 13.05 -3.10 6.53
C ASN A 99 11.68 -3.13 7.24
N SER A 100 10.67 -2.46 6.70
CA SER A 100 9.29 -2.59 7.15
C SER A 100 8.29 -2.54 5.99
N TYR A 101 7.14 -3.16 6.21
CA TYR A 101 6.01 -3.11 5.28
C TYR A 101 4.71 -2.93 6.05
N ARG A 102 3.98 -1.86 5.72
CA ARG A 102 2.66 -1.60 6.28
C ARG A 102 1.58 -1.99 5.28
N PHE A 103 0.86 -3.05 5.58
CA PHE A 103 -0.28 -3.53 4.81
C PHE A 103 -1.57 -3.38 5.61
N SER A 104 -2.73 -3.50 4.95
CA SER A 104 -3.99 -3.67 5.66
C SER A 104 -4.53 -5.08 5.49
N ILE A 105 -5.29 -5.53 6.49
CA ILE A 105 -6.01 -6.80 6.44
C ILE A 105 -7.41 -6.51 5.91
N SER A 106 -7.85 -7.26 4.89
CA SER A 106 -9.20 -7.11 4.38
C SER A 106 -10.21 -7.72 5.32
N TRP A 107 -11.12 -6.88 5.83
CA TRP A 107 -12.14 -7.35 6.77
C TRP A 107 -13.04 -8.38 6.09
N ALA A 108 -13.52 -8.10 4.87
CA ALA A 108 -14.37 -9.04 4.13
C ALA A 108 -13.65 -10.32 3.69
N ARG A 109 -12.30 -10.35 3.68
CA ARG A 109 -11.56 -11.59 3.43
C ARG A 109 -11.46 -12.47 4.67
N ILE A 110 -11.34 -11.88 5.87
CA ILE A 110 -11.29 -12.61 7.15
C ILE A 110 -12.68 -13.00 7.66
N LEU A 111 -13.63 -12.05 7.60
CA LEU A 111 -15.01 -12.20 8.03
C LEU A 111 -15.93 -11.77 6.87
N PRO A 112 -16.29 -12.70 5.95
CA PRO A 112 -17.06 -12.38 4.74
C PRO A 112 -18.38 -11.68 4.98
N ARG A 113 -19.00 -11.93 6.13
CA ARG A 113 -20.27 -11.34 6.57
C ARG A 113 -20.10 -10.40 7.77
N GLY A 114 -18.87 -9.90 7.99
CA GLY A 114 -18.50 -9.20 9.21
C GLY A 114 -18.76 -10.07 10.45
N ARG A 115 -19.29 -9.48 11.52
CA ARG A 115 -19.60 -10.21 12.77
C ARG A 115 -20.77 -11.20 12.68
N LEU A 116 -21.43 -11.30 11.53
CA LEU A 116 -22.65 -12.10 11.33
C LEU A 116 -22.38 -13.49 10.74
N GLY A 117 -21.12 -13.82 10.46
CA GLY A 117 -20.73 -15.10 9.88
C GLY A 117 -19.47 -15.67 10.50
N ASP A 118 -19.05 -16.81 9.95
CA ASP A 118 -17.84 -17.51 10.38
C ASP A 118 -16.57 -16.86 9.82
N ILE A 119 -15.45 -17.18 10.45
CA ILE A 119 -14.12 -16.81 9.98
C ILE A 119 -13.82 -17.60 8.71
N ASN A 120 -13.27 -16.92 7.70
CA ASN A 120 -12.74 -17.57 6.50
C ASN A 120 -11.30 -18.08 6.74
N PRO A 121 -11.07 -19.40 6.83
CA PRO A 121 -9.75 -19.95 7.09
C PRO A 121 -8.74 -19.68 5.96
N TYR A 122 -9.20 -19.52 4.72
CA TYR A 122 -8.31 -19.21 3.59
C TYR A 122 -7.79 -17.77 3.65
N GLY A 123 -8.64 -16.83 4.08
CA GLY A 123 -8.22 -15.45 4.37
C GLY A 123 -7.14 -15.42 5.46
N ILE A 124 -7.33 -16.18 6.54
CA ILE A 124 -6.32 -16.33 7.60
C ILE A 124 -5.01 -16.91 7.05
N ALA A 125 -5.09 -17.96 6.23
CA ALA A 125 -3.92 -18.59 5.64
C ALA A 125 -3.13 -17.61 4.75
N PHE A 126 -3.81 -16.78 3.96
CA PHE A 126 -3.16 -15.77 3.13
C PHE A 126 -2.33 -14.79 3.96
N TYR A 127 -2.91 -14.15 4.98
CA TYR A 127 -2.17 -13.18 5.79
C TYR A 127 -1.07 -13.84 6.64
N ASN A 128 -1.29 -15.06 7.14
CA ASN A 128 -0.22 -15.82 7.81
C ASN A 128 0.96 -16.05 6.86
N ASN A 129 0.70 -16.52 5.64
CA ASN A 129 1.76 -16.76 4.65
C ASN A 129 2.50 -15.47 4.26
N LEU A 130 1.78 -14.35 4.10
CA LEU A 130 2.39 -13.04 3.85
C LEU A 130 3.30 -12.62 5.01
N ILE A 131 2.81 -12.70 6.24
CA ILE A 131 3.56 -12.33 7.45
C ILE A 131 4.80 -13.22 7.60
N ASP A 132 4.65 -14.53 7.44
CA ASP A 132 5.76 -15.48 7.53
C ASP A 132 6.83 -15.18 6.47
N TYR A 133 6.41 -14.82 5.24
CA TYR A 133 7.35 -14.50 4.17
C TYR A 133 8.06 -13.15 4.38
N LEU A 134 7.37 -12.13 4.91
CA LEU A 134 7.97 -10.86 5.32
C LEU A 134 9.04 -11.08 6.39
N LEU A 135 8.72 -11.85 7.42
CA LEU A 135 9.64 -12.17 8.51
C LEU A 135 10.85 -12.96 8.01
N LEU A 136 10.64 -13.91 7.08
CA LEU A 136 11.72 -14.65 6.42
C LEU A 136 12.70 -13.72 5.69
N LYS A 137 12.21 -12.62 5.12
CA LYS A 137 13.03 -11.60 4.42
C LYS A 137 13.56 -10.49 5.31
N GLY A 138 13.32 -10.57 6.63
CA GLY A 138 13.76 -9.55 7.59
C GLY A 138 13.00 -8.23 7.48
N ILE A 139 11.78 -8.26 6.94
CA ILE A 139 10.91 -7.09 6.79
C ILE A 139 9.87 -7.11 7.91
N ALA A 140 9.84 -6.06 8.73
CA ALA A 140 8.90 -5.96 9.85
C ALA A 140 7.47 -5.67 9.36
N PRO A 141 6.47 -6.51 9.69
CA PRO A 141 5.08 -6.28 9.31
C PRO A 141 4.39 -5.25 10.23
N PHE A 142 3.69 -4.28 9.62
CA PHE A 142 2.85 -3.30 10.32
C PHE A 142 1.41 -3.43 9.81
N ALA A 143 0.55 -4.13 10.58
CA ALA A 143 -0.82 -4.42 10.15
C ALA A 143 -1.78 -3.26 10.45
N THR A 144 -2.50 -2.81 9.42
CA THR A 144 -3.67 -1.92 9.54
C THR A 144 -4.93 -2.76 9.54
N LEU A 145 -5.76 -2.65 10.58
CA LEU A 145 -6.95 -3.50 10.73
C LEU A 145 -8.14 -3.08 9.87
N SER A 146 -8.19 -1.83 9.44
CA SER A 146 -9.28 -1.31 8.61
C SER A 146 -8.74 -0.22 7.69
N HIS A 147 -8.97 -0.37 6.38
CA HIS A 147 -8.59 0.62 5.38
C HIS A 147 -9.72 0.81 4.36
N PHE A 148 -10.87 1.23 4.87
CA PHE A 148 -12.10 1.57 4.13
C PHE A 148 -12.87 0.41 3.49
N ASP A 149 -12.41 -0.84 3.61
CA ASP A 149 -13.00 -2.03 2.97
C ASP A 149 -13.92 -2.83 3.92
N ILE A 150 -15.10 -2.26 4.18
CA ILE A 150 -16.07 -2.79 5.14
C ILE A 150 -16.91 -3.89 4.47
N PRO A 151 -17.16 -5.04 5.13
CA PRO A 151 -18.07 -6.05 4.58
C PRO A 151 -19.43 -5.44 4.22
N GLN A 152 -19.86 -5.66 2.98
CA GLN A 152 -21.04 -5.01 2.40
C GLN A 152 -22.31 -5.27 3.21
N GLU A 153 -22.44 -6.45 3.83
CA GLU A 153 -23.59 -6.75 4.69
C GLU A 153 -23.69 -5.82 5.91
N LEU A 154 -22.57 -5.31 6.43
CA LEU A 154 -22.57 -4.33 7.52
C LEU A 154 -22.94 -2.92 7.03
N GLU A 155 -22.51 -2.55 5.82
CA GLU A 155 -22.94 -1.31 5.15
C GLU A 155 -24.46 -1.32 4.96
N GLU A 156 -25.02 -2.40 4.40
CA GLU A 156 -26.46 -2.49 4.09
C GLU A 156 -27.33 -2.53 5.35
N ARG A 157 -26.89 -3.23 6.40
CA ARG A 157 -27.70 -3.38 7.62
C ARG A 157 -27.63 -2.16 8.52
N TYR A 158 -26.48 -1.50 8.58
CA TYR A 158 -26.17 -0.55 9.65
C TYR A 158 -25.64 0.80 9.14
N GLY A 159 -25.40 0.96 7.84
CA GLY A 159 -24.72 2.15 7.32
C GLY A 159 -23.28 2.24 7.82
N SER A 160 -22.64 1.09 8.04
CA SER A 160 -21.26 0.99 8.50
C SER A 160 -20.98 1.82 9.77
N TRP A 161 -20.05 2.77 9.71
CA TRP A 161 -19.62 3.60 10.84
C TRP A 161 -20.69 4.61 11.32
N LEU A 162 -21.83 4.73 10.61
CA LEU A 162 -22.95 5.56 11.05
C LEU A 162 -23.76 4.95 12.20
N SER A 163 -23.52 3.67 12.50
CA SER A 163 -24.24 2.94 13.54
C SER A 163 -23.31 2.41 14.63
N PRO A 164 -23.74 2.43 15.91
CA PRO A 164 -23.02 1.79 17.00
C PRO A 164 -23.00 0.26 16.90
N LEU A 165 -23.77 -0.34 15.97
CA LEU A 165 -23.89 -1.80 15.79
C LEU A 165 -22.85 -2.39 14.83
N ILE A 166 -21.88 -1.58 14.39
CA ILE A 166 -20.78 -1.99 13.50
C ILE A 166 -19.79 -2.93 14.19
N GLN A 167 -19.71 -2.86 15.52
CA GLN A 167 -18.89 -3.72 16.39
C GLN A 167 -19.66 -4.94 16.86
#